data_AF-A0A382BYQ4-F1
#
_entry.id   AF-A0A382BYQ4-F1
#
_cell.length_a   1.000
_cell.length_b   1.000
_cell.length_c   1.000
_cell.angle_alpha   90.00
_cell.angle_beta   90.00
_cell.angle_gamma   90.00
#
_symmetry.space_group_name_H-M   'P 1'
#
loop_
_entity.id
_entity.type
_entity.pdbx_description
1 polymer ?
#
loop_
_entity_poly.entity_id
_entity_poly.type
_entity_poly.pdbx_seq_one_letter_code
_entity_poly.pdbx_strand_id
1 'polypeptide(L)' 'EVLFEGSYLPSVGVVRPYDLTRDGERFLMSKSGGAGEAGGSPQITVVLNWFEELMERVPVP' A
#
# COMPACT_ATOMS: atom_id res chain seq x y z
N GLU A 1 -18.68 -4.99 15.98
CA GLU A 1 -18.91 -4.76 14.54
C GLU A 1 -17.63 -5.09 13.80
N VAL A 2 -17.70 -5.85 12.71
CA VAL A 2 -16.54 -6.16 11.88
C VAL A 2 -16.37 -5.03 10.87
N LEU A 3 -15.19 -4.40 10.82
CA LEU A 3 -14.93 -3.30 9.88
C LEU A 3 -14.53 -3.81 8.49
N PHE A 4 -13.77 -4.92 8.43
CA PHE A 4 -13.25 -5.47 7.19
C PHE A 4 -13.15 -7.00 7.26
N GLU A 5 -13.47 -7.68 6.16
CA GLU A 5 -13.36 -9.12 5.99
C GLU A 5 -12.43 -9.44 4.80
N GLY A 6 -11.58 -10.48 4.91
CA GLY A 6 -10.68 -10.88 3.83
C GLY A 6 -9.50 -11.76 4.25
N SER A 7 -8.73 -12.22 3.26
CA SER A 7 -7.48 -12.98 3.44
C SER A 7 -6.30 -12.02 3.67
N TYR A 8 -6.07 -11.69 4.93
CA TYR A 8 -5.00 -10.78 5.35
C TYR A 8 -3.73 -11.54 5.70
N LEU A 9 -2.57 -10.90 5.49
CA LEU A 9 -1.32 -11.45 6.02
C LEU A 9 -1.42 -11.48 7.55
N PRO A 10 -0.92 -12.55 8.20
CA PRO A 10 -0.89 -12.62 9.65
C PRO A 10 0.18 -11.68 10.21
N SER A 11 -0.01 -11.23 11.45
CA SER A 11 1.06 -10.57 12.20
C SER A 11 2.22 -11.55 12.46
N VAL A 12 3.44 -11.12 12.21
CA VAL A 12 4.66 -11.91 12.45
C VAL A 12 5.48 -11.23 13.53
N GLY A 13 5.45 -11.78 14.74
CA GLY A 13 6.09 -11.18 15.92
C GLY A 13 5.50 -9.80 16.23
N VAL A 14 6.34 -8.77 16.27
CA VAL A 14 5.93 -7.37 16.50
C VAL A 14 5.54 -6.63 15.22
N VAL A 15 5.71 -7.25 14.05
CA VAL A 15 5.39 -6.62 12.76
C VAL A 15 3.89 -6.75 12.51
N ARG A 16 3.22 -5.61 12.39
CA ARG A 16 1.81 -5.53 12.03
C ARG A 16 1.68 -5.51 10.50
N PRO A 17 0.76 -6.29 9.91
CA PRO A 17 0.51 -6.32 8.47
C PRO A 17 -0.39 -5.16 8.03
N TYR A 18 -0.41 -4.07 8.80
CA TYR A 18 -1.24 -2.91 8.58
C TYR A 18 -0.61 -1.68 9.23
N ASP A 19 -0.99 -0.50 8.73
CA ASP A 19 -0.64 0.79 9.33
C ASP A 19 -1.84 1.73 9.37
N LEU A 20 -1.85 2.62 10.35
CA LEU A 20 -2.92 3.57 10.64
C LEU A 20 -2.32 4.96 10.77
N THR A 21 -2.91 5.95 10.13
CA THR A 21 -2.57 7.34 10.43
C THR A 21 -3.00 7.69 11.86
N ARG A 22 -2.32 8.65 12.47
CA ARG A 22 -2.55 9.05 13.87
C ARG A 22 -4.00 9.52 14.12
N ASP A 23 -4.64 10.10 13.10
CA ASP A 23 -6.05 10.52 13.11
C ASP A 23 -7.05 9.36 12.96
N GLY A 24 -6.57 8.16 12.58
CA GLY A 24 -7.42 6.99 12.32
C GLY A 24 -8.23 7.06 11.02
N GLU A 25 -8.06 8.11 10.20
CA GLU A 25 -8.85 8.32 8.98
C GLU A 25 -8.34 7.53 7.79
N ARG A 26 -7.03 7.21 7.77
CA ARG A 26 -6.39 6.47 6.70
C ARG A 26 -5.73 5.22 7.23
N PHE A 27 -5.84 4.18 6.43
CA PHE A 27 -5.47 2.85 6.82
C PHE A 27 -4.94 2.06 5.63
N LEU A 28 -3.85 1.33 5.85
CA LEU A 28 -3.21 0.46 4.86
C LEU A 28 -3.17 -0.97 5.41
N MET A 29 -3.58 -1.94 4.60
CA MET A 29 -3.69 -3.37 4.96
C MET A 29 -2.94 -4.23 3.94
N SER A 30 -2.10 -5.14 4.41
CA SER A 30 -1.41 -6.11 3.55
C SER A 30 -2.25 -7.40 3.44
N LYS A 31 -2.54 -7.82 2.21
CA LYS A 31 -3.29 -9.04 1.91
C LYS A 31 -2.39 -10.10 1.27
N SER A 32 -2.65 -11.37 1.56
CA SER A 32 -2.13 -12.47 0.75
C SER A 32 -2.91 -12.49 -0.56
N GLY A 33 -2.22 -12.46 -1.71
CA GLY A 33 -2.87 -12.65 -3.01
C GLY A 33 -3.67 -13.95 -3.01
N GLY A 34 -4.94 -13.89 -3.43
CA GLY A 34 -5.88 -14.99 -3.30
C GLY A 34 -5.57 -16.16 -4.24
N ALA A 35 -6.01 -17.37 -3.88
CA ALA A 35 -6.03 -18.52 -4.79
C ALA A 35 -7.02 -18.25 -5.94
N GLY A 36 -6.49 -17.67 -7.02
CA GLY A 36 -7.25 -17.09 -8.13
C GLY A 36 -6.51 -15.91 -8.77
N GLU A 37 -5.66 -15.23 -8.01
CA GLU A 37 -4.64 -14.27 -8.48
C GLU A 37 -3.31 -14.99 -8.75
N ALA A 38 -3.39 -16.16 -9.37
CA ALA A 38 -2.21 -16.89 -9.81
C ALA A 38 -1.52 -16.09 -10.93
N GLY A 39 -0.42 -15.40 -10.62
CA GLY A 39 0.50 -14.99 -11.70
C GLY A 39 1.59 -13.96 -11.44
N GLY A 40 1.59 -13.18 -10.35
CA GLY A 40 2.65 -12.17 -10.21
C GLY A 40 2.79 -11.59 -8.82
N SER A 41 4.04 -11.38 -8.39
CA SER A 41 4.35 -10.44 -7.32
C SER A 41 3.63 -9.12 -7.61
N PRO A 42 2.91 -8.52 -6.64
CA PRO A 42 2.24 -7.24 -6.87
C PRO A 42 3.28 -6.22 -7.34
N GLN A 43 3.10 -5.69 -8.56
CA GLN A 43 4.01 -4.69 -9.09
C GLN A 43 3.65 -3.35 -8.48
N ILE A 44 4.48 -2.89 -7.55
CA ILE A 44 4.35 -1.57 -6.93
C ILE A 44 5.30 -0.63 -7.68
N THR A 45 4.75 0.37 -8.37
CA THR A 45 5.55 1.48 -8.90
C THR A 45 5.69 2.53 -7.80
N VAL A 46 6.88 2.63 -7.23
CA VAL A 46 7.22 3.69 -6.28
C VAL A 46 7.78 4.86 -7.06
N VAL A 47 7.11 6.01 -7.00
CA VAL A 47 7.63 7.28 -7.52
C VAL A 47 8.19 8.06 -6.34
N LEU A 48 9.48 8.36 -6.37
CA LEU A 48 10.16 9.15 -5.36
C LEU A 48 10.30 10.58 -5.88
N ASN A 49 10.26 11.58 -5.00
CA ASN A 49 10.52 12.99 -5.36
C ASN A 49 9.63 13.49 -6.52
N TRP A 50 8.33 13.15 -6.49
CA TRP A 50 7.41 13.44 -7.58
C TRP A 50 7.39 14.92 -7.99
N PHE A 51 7.47 15.83 -7.02
CA PHE A 51 7.43 17.27 -7.31
C PHE A 51 8.69 17.74 -8.02
N GLU A 52 9.86 17.29 -7.59
CA GLU A 52 11.15 17.59 -8.23
C GLU A 52 11.18 17.05 -9.67
N GLU A 53 10.82 15.78 -9.87
CA GLU A 53 10.77 15.18 -11.21
C GLU A 53 9.76 15.87 -12.12
N LEU A 54 8.61 16.30 -11.58
CA LEU A 54 7.59 17.00 -12.34
C LEU A 54 8.11 18.37 -12.82
N MET A 55 8.76 19.14 -11.94
CA MET A 55 9.30 20.46 -12.27
C MET A 55 10.45 20.38 -13.28
N GLU A 56 11.27 19.34 -13.24
CA GLU A 56 12.36 19.15 -14.21
C GLU A 56 11.84 18.74 -15.60
N ARG A 57 10.77 17.93 -15.66
CA ARG A 57 10.27 17.36 -16.92
C ARG A 57 9.22 18.21 -17.61
N VAL A 58 8.49 19.04 -16.89
CA VAL A 58 7.43 19.89 -17.45
C VAL A 58 7.96 21.31 -17.60
N PRO A 59 8.04 21.86 -18.83
CA PRO A 59 8.36 23.27 -19.03
C PRO A 59 7.33 24.14 -18.30
N VAL A 60 7.80 24.93 -17.34
CA VAL A 60 6.98 25.95 -16.70
C VAL A 60 6.87 27.18 -17.62
N PRO A 61 5.65 27.72 -17.84
CA PRO A 61 5.44 28.95 -18.60
C PRO A 61 6.16 30.18 -18.04
#